data_AF-A0A367ZMS5-F1
#
_entry.id   AF-A0A367ZMS5-F1
#
_cell.length_a   1.000
_cell.length_b   1.000
_cell.length_c   1.000
_cell.angle_alpha   90.00
_cell.angle_beta   90.00
_cell.angle_gamma   90.00
#
_symmetry.space_group_name_H-M   'P 1'
#
loop_
_entity.id
_entity.type
_entity.pdbx_description
1 polymer ?
#
loop_
_entity_poly.entity_id
_entity_poly.type
_entity_poly.pdbx_seq_one_letter_code
_entity_poly.pdbx_strand_id
1 'polypeptide(L)'
;MNKTLMVLLVAALLALVTPSTFALDVGKLEKALNQYAAASEWMNMVMHPGMPKPWTNPQLPDKIKQLHEAQDTIRKEVASIQTKEEMAQARAIADTYKMAGGIYRDVGYQLEYMLNEREKFLTTQQ
;
A
#
# COMPACT_ATOMS: atom_id res chain seq x y z
N MET A 1 23.09 41.69 10.10
CA MET A 1 22.72 40.29 9.81
C MET A 1 22.03 40.27 8.45
N ASN A 2 22.62 39.63 7.44
CA ASN A 2 22.14 39.72 6.05
C ASN A 2 20.77 39.04 5.93
N LYS A 3 19.76 39.74 5.39
CA LYS A 3 18.39 39.21 5.25
C LYS A 3 18.36 37.88 4.46
N THR A 4 19.25 37.71 3.50
CA THR A 4 19.47 36.46 2.74
C THR A 4 19.98 35.31 3.60
N LEU A 5 20.89 35.58 4.55
CA LEU A 5 21.39 34.59 5.51
C LEU A 5 20.29 34.15 6.49
N MET A 6 19.42 35.09 6.87
CA MET A 6 18.28 34.80 7.75
C MET A 6 17.20 33.98 7.04
N VAL A 7 16.91 34.28 5.77
CA VAL A 7 15.96 33.50 4.94
C VAL A 7 16.48 32.08 4.68
N LEU A 8 17.78 31.92 4.41
CA LEU A 8 18.40 30.59 4.27
C LEU A 8 18.36 29.79 5.57
N LEU A 9 18.58 30.44 6.72
CA LEU A 9 18.45 29.78 8.02
C LEU A 9 17.02 29.34 8.31
N VAL A 10 16.02 30.18 8.00
CA VAL A 10 14.60 29.86 8.21
C VAL A 10 14.14 28.76 7.27
N ALA A 11 14.60 28.74 6.02
CA ALA A 11 14.34 27.65 5.07
C ALA A 11 14.98 26.32 5.52
N ALA A 12 16.20 26.36 6.05
CA ALA A 12 16.87 25.17 6.61
C ALA A 12 16.21 24.67 7.90
N LEU A 13 15.69 25.58 8.74
CA LEU A 13 14.94 25.23 9.96
C LEU A 13 13.55 24.67 9.66
N LEU A 14 12.87 25.12 8.60
CA LEU A 14 11.59 24.54 8.16
C LEU A 14 11.76 23.16 7.52
N ALA A 15 12.89 22.92 6.83
CA ALA A 15 13.22 21.59 6.30
C ALA A 15 13.52 20.55 7.39
N LEU A 16 13.80 20.98 8.62
CA LEU A 16 14.05 20.10 9.78
C LEU A 16 12.76 19.70 10.54
N VAL A 17 11.58 20.18 10.12
CA VAL A 17 10.27 19.88 10.76
C VAL A 17 9.38 18.97 9.90
N THR A 18 9.92 18.27 8.90
CA THR A 18 9.21 17.10 8.37
C THR A 18 9.44 15.94 9.33
N PRO A 19 8.40 15.36 9.96
CA PRO A 19 8.58 14.13 10.73
C PRO A 19 9.06 13.02 9.78
N SER A 20 10.37 12.84 9.72
CA SER A 20 11.04 11.75 9.02
C SER A 20 10.87 10.46 9.80
N THR A 21 9.67 9.90 9.77
CA THR A 21 9.43 8.49 10.14
C THR A 21 8.25 8.00 9.31
N PHE A 22 8.49 7.02 8.43
CA PHE A 22 7.54 6.39 7.51
C PHE A 22 7.25 7.18 6.23
N ALA A 23 8.25 7.27 5.35
CA ALA A 23 7.99 7.48 3.93
C ALA A 23 7.43 6.19 3.32
N LEU A 24 6.61 6.31 2.29
CA LEU A 24 6.11 5.17 1.51
C LEU A 24 7.28 4.31 1.01
N ASP A 25 7.31 3.02 1.36
CA ASP A 25 8.22 2.05 0.75
C ASP A 25 7.51 1.34 -0.40
N VAL A 26 7.78 1.82 -1.62
CA VAL A 26 7.20 1.28 -2.86
C VAL A 26 7.51 -0.21 -3.03
N GLY A 27 8.75 -0.64 -2.78
CA GLY A 27 9.14 -2.04 -2.96
C GLY A 27 8.44 -2.96 -1.96
N LYS A 28 8.24 -2.48 -0.73
CA LYS A 28 7.48 -3.21 0.29
C LYS A 28 5.99 -3.26 -0.02
N LEU A 29 5.41 -2.17 -0.54
CA LEU A 29 4.03 -2.12 -0.99
C LEU A 29 3.79 -3.12 -2.15
N GLU A 30 4.61 -3.09 -3.20
CA GLU A 30 4.51 -4.03 -4.33
C GLU A 30 4.66 -5.48 -3.89
N LYS A 31 5.65 -5.77 -3.03
CA LYS A 31 5.82 -7.11 -2.48
C LYS A 31 4.58 -7.59 -1.72
N ALA A 32 3.98 -6.72 -0.91
CA ALA A 32 2.78 -7.05 -0.16
C ALA A 32 1.57 -7.24 -1.09
N LEU A 33 1.39 -6.42 -2.13
CA LEU A 33 0.33 -6.59 -3.13
C LEU A 33 0.47 -7.92 -3.88
N ASN A 34 1.70 -8.28 -4.30
CA ASN A 34 1.98 -9.57 -4.93
C ASN A 34 1.67 -10.75 -4.00
N GLN A 35 2.09 -10.66 -2.73
CA GLN A 35 1.80 -11.70 -1.75
C GLN A 35 0.29 -11.85 -1.52
N TYR A 36 -0.43 -10.74 -1.41
CA TYR A 36 -1.88 -10.73 -1.24
C TYR A 36 -2.59 -11.32 -2.46
N ALA A 37 -2.21 -10.93 -3.67
CA ALA A 37 -2.78 -11.44 -4.91
C ALA A 37 -2.53 -12.95 -5.07
N ALA A 38 -1.29 -13.40 -4.87
CA ALA A 38 -0.94 -14.82 -5.00
C ALA A 38 -1.65 -15.71 -3.97
N ALA A 39 -1.77 -15.24 -2.72
CA ALA A 39 -2.49 -15.99 -1.69
C ALA A 39 -4.01 -15.99 -1.95
N SER A 40 -4.56 -14.90 -2.48
CA SER A 40 -5.98 -14.82 -2.88
C SER A 40 -6.28 -15.72 -4.06
N GLU A 41 -5.37 -15.81 -5.03
CA GLU A 41 -5.49 -16.71 -6.18
C GLU A 41 -5.45 -18.17 -5.76
N TRP A 42 -4.52 -18.53 -4.87
CA TRP A 42 -4.52 -19.85 -4.26
C TRP A 42 -5.84 -20.14 -3.53
N MET A 43 -6.36 -19.18 -2.77
CA MET A 43 -7.61 -19.35 -2.04
C MET A 43 -8.79 -19.56 -3.01
N ASN A 44 -8.86 -18.76 -4.08
CA ASN A 44 -9.88 -18.90 -5.12
C ASN A 44 -9.82 -20.30 -5.75
N MET A 45 -8.62 -20.80 -6.09
CA MET A 45 -8.45 -22.14 -6.65
C MET A 45 -8.93 -23.24 -5.71
N VAL A 46 -8.60 -23.19 -4.42
CA VAL A 46 -9.00 -24.26 -3.49
C VAL A 46 -10.47 -24.18 -3.05
N MET A 47 -11.10 -23.02 -3.21
CA MET A 47 -12.53 -22.81 -2.94
C MET A 47 -13.42 -23.09 -4.16
N HIS A 48 -12.85 -23.38 -5.33
CA HIS A 48 -13.63 -23.71 -6.52
C HIS A 48 -14.52 -24.95 -6.31
N PRO A 49 -15.74 -24.96 -6.89
CA PRO A 49 -16.60 -26.15 -6.86
C PRO A 49 -15.89 -27.38 -7.43
N GLY A 50 -16.00 -28.50 -6.73
CA GLY A 50 -15.34 -29.76 -7.12
C GLY A 50 -13.96 -29.98 -6.51
N MET A 51 -13.41 -28.99 -5.80
CA MET A 51 -12.19 -29.17 -5.02
C MET A 51 -12.48 -29.81 -3.65
N PRO A 52 -11.50 -30.51 -3.06
CA PRO A 52 -11.57 -30.92 -1.65
C PRO A 52 -11.83 -29.71 -0.76
N LYS A 53 -12.54 -29.95 0.35
CA LYS A 53 -12.89 -28.92 1.33
C LYS A 53 -11.62 -28.13 1.73
N PRO A 54 -11.59 -26.78 1.62
CA PRO A 54 -10.37 -26.00 1.82
C PRO A 54 -9.67 -26.27 3.16
N TRP A 55 -10.43 -26.51 4.23
CA TRP A 55 -9.92 -26.80 5.58
C TRP A 55 -9.21 -28.14 5.72
N THR A 56 -9.26 -29.01 4.72
CA THR A 56 -8.46 -30.25 4.69
C THR A 56 -7.09 -30.02 4.06
N ASN A 57 -6.80 -28.83 3.52
CA ASN A 57 -5.52 -28.50 2.92
C ASN A 57 -4.52 -28.03 4.00
N PRO A 58 -3.37 -28.72 4.19
CA PRO A 58 -2.40 -28.36 5.23
C PRO A 58 -1.76 -26.97 5.01
N GLN A 59 -1.81 -26.42 3.80
CA GLN A 59 -1.26 -25.09 3.50
C GLN A 59 -2.24 -23.95 3.85
N LEU A 60 -3.50 -24.25 4.18
CA LEU A 60 -4.51 -23.23 4.43
C LEU A 60 -4.11 -22.23 5.54
N PRO A 61 -3.61 -22.67 6.72
CA PRO A 61 -3.23 -21.75 7.79
C PRO A 61 -2.13 -20.76 7.36
N ASP A 62 -1.12 -21.26 6.65
CA ASP A 62 -0.02 -20.42 6.15
C ASP A 62 -0.49 -19.42 5.10
N LYS A 63 -1.44 -19.82 4.23
CA LYS A 63 -2.03 -18.95 3.22
C LYS A 63 -2.90 -17.85 3.83
N ILE A 64 -3.68 -18.17 4.87
CA ILE A 64 -4.44 -17.18 5.63
C ILE A 64 -3.48 -16.20 6.33
N LYS A 65 -2.41 -16.71 6.94
CA LYS A 65 -1.38 -15.87 7.56
C LYS A 65 -0.73 -14.93 6.53
N GLN A 66 -0.35 -15.45 5.36
CA GLN A 66 0.23 -14.66 4.27
C GLN A 66 -0.71 -13.53 3.80
N LEU A 67 -2.03 -13.80 3.72
CA LEU A 67 -3.04 -12.79 3.39
C LEU A 67 -3.09 -11.68 4.43
N HIS A 68 -3.18 -12.03 5.71
CA HIS A 68 -3.24 -11.04 6.80
C HIS A 68 -1.98 -10.18 6.87
N GLU A 69 -0.79 -10.80 6.81
CA GLU A 69 0.48 -10.08 6.85
C GLU A 69 0.64 -9.11 5.67
N ALA A 70 0.24 -9.55 4.48
CA ALA A 70 0.26 -8.71 3.29
C ALA A 70 -0.73 -7.54 3.42
N GLN A 71 -1.96 -7.80 3.87
CA GLN A 71 -2.97 -6.76 4.06
C GLN A 71 -2.56 -5.72 5.10
N ASP A 72 -1.97 -6.15 6.22
CA ASP A 72 -1.47 -5.25 7.26
C ASP A 72 -0.30 -4.41 6.75
N THR A 73 0.57 -4.99 5.92
CA THR A 73 1.66 -4.25 5.28
C THR A 73 1.12 -3.19 4.34
N ILE A 74 0.19 -3.55 3.44
CA ILE A 74 -0.45 -2.60 2.51
C ILE A 74 -1.08 -1.44 3.29
N ARG A 75 -1.82 -1.73 4.36
CA ARG A 75 -2.44 -0.70 5.21
C ARG A 75 -1.41 0.25 5.84
N LYS A 76 -0.30 -0.29 6.35
CA LYS A 76 0.77 0.50 6.94
C LYS A 76 1.45 1.41 5.91
N GLU A 77 1.77 0.86 4.74
CA GLU A 77 2.38 1.64 3.66
C GLU A 77 1.43 2.75 3.16
N VAL A 78 0.14 2.45 2.95
CA VAL A 78 -0.84 3.49 2.57
C VAL A 78 -1.00 4.55 3.66
N ALA A 79 -1.05 4.16 4.94
CA ALA A 79 -1.16 5.11 6.05
C ALA A 79 0.08 5.98 6.22
N SER A 80 1.24 5.50 5.76
CA SER A 80 2.51 6.24 5.83
C SER A 80 2.57 7.41 4.85
N ILE A 81 1.82 7.36 3.74
CA ILE A 81 1.80 8.42 2.72
C ILE A 81 1.44 9.77 3.35
N GLN A 82 2.30 10.77 3.21
CA GLN A 82 2.07 12.14 3.68
C GLN A 82 2.03 13.17 2.54
N THR A 83 2.65 12.85 1.41
CA THR A 83 2.90 13.81 0.33
C THR A 83 2.11 13.48 -0.94
N LYS A 84 1.99 14.46 -1.84
CA LYS A 84 1.35 14.27 -3.15
C LYS A 84 2.20 13.38 -4.05
N GLU A 85 3.51 13.47 -3.93
CA GLU A 85 4.49 12.69 -4.68
C GLU A 85 4.38 11.20 -4.33
N GLU A 86 4.32 10.86 -3.04
CA GLU A 86 4.09 9.47 -2.59
C GLU A 86 2.71 8.95 -3.02
N MET A 87 1.67 9.78 -2.94
CA MET A 87 0.34 9.42 -3.43
C MET A 87 0.36 9.11 -4.93
N ALA A 88 1.07 9.92 -5.74
CA ALA A 88 1.22 9.68 -7.16
C ALA A 88 1.97 8.38 -7.46
N GLN A 89 3.03 8.06 -6.71
CA GLN A 89 3.75 6.79 -6.83
C GLN A 89 2.85 5.59 -6.51
N ALA A 90 2.11 5.65 -5.40
CA ALA A 90 1.19 4.58 -5.03
C ALA A 90 0.05 4.41 -6.05
N ARG A 91 -0.45 5.50 -6.64
CA ARG A 91 -1.43 5.45 -7.73
C ARG A 91 -0.88 4.77 -8.98
N ALA A 92 0.37 5.04 -9.36
CA ALA A 92 1.01 4.37 -10.50
C ALA A 92 1.12 2.84 -10.28
N ILE A 93 1.39 2.41 -9.05
CA ILE A 93 1.35 0.98 -8.68
C ILE A 93 -0.08 0.45 -8.83
N ALA A 94 -1.08 1.13 -8.27
CA ALA A 94 -2.48 0.72 -8.41
C ALA A 94 -2.90 0.57 -9.88
N ASP A 95 -2.51 1.51 -10.73
CA ASP A 95 -2.77 1.46 -12.17
C ASP A 95 -2.09 0.25 -12.83
N THR A 96 -0.84 -0.05 -12.45
CA THR A 96 -0.12 -1.24 -12.93
C THR A 96 -0.87 -2.53 -12.59
N TYR A 97 -1.38 -2.66 -11.36
CA TYR A 97 -2.17 -3.81 -10.95
C TYR A 97 -3.55 -3.85 -11.63
N LYS A 98 -4.23 -2.70 -11.82
CA LYS A 98 -5.51 -2.63 -12.55
C LYS A 98 -5.36 -3.01 -14.03
N MET A 99 -4.20 -2.80 -14.62
CA MET A 99 -3.89 -3.28 -15.98
C MET A 99 -3.65 -4.80 -16.03
N ALA A 100 -3.39 -5.44 -14.89
CA ALA A 100 -3.35 -6.90 -14.82
C ALA A 100 -4.77 -7.48 -14.94
N GLY A 101 -4.86 -8.77 -15.28
CA GLY A 101 -6.12 -9.51 -15.32
C GLY A 101 -6.43 -10.24 -14.00
N GLY A 102 -7.67 -10.69 -13.85
CA GLY A 102 -8.08 -11.55 -12.73
C GLY A 102 -7.89 -10.88 -11.36
N ILE A 103 -7.37 -11.64 -10.39
CA ILE A 103 -7.25 -11.19 -8.98
C ILE A 103 -6.30 -10.01 -8.82
N TYR A 104 -5.25 -9.90 -9.64
CA TYR A 104 -4.33 -8.76 -9.59
C TYR A 104 -5.04 -7.44 -9.92
N ARG A 105 -5.99 -7.48 -10.86
CA ARG A 105 -6.85 -6.34 -11.18
C ARG A 105 -7.63 -5.87 -9.97
N ASP A 106 -8.27 -6.82 -9.28
CA ASP A 106 -9.15 -6.55 -8.15
C ASP A 106 -8.34 -5.99 -6.97
N VAL A 107 -7.11 -6.48 -6.78
CA VAL A 107 -6.14 -5.92 -5.83
C VAL A 107 -5.76 -4.48 -6.18
N GLY A 108 -5.56 -4.17 -7.48
CA GLY A 108 -5.31 -2.80 -7.95
C GLY A 108 -6.45 -1.83 -7.59
N TYR A 109 -7.70 -2.24 -7.82
CA TYR A 109 -8.88 -1.45 -7.41
C TYR A 109 -9.00 -1.30 -5.90
N GLN A 110 -8.67 -2.35 -5.13
CA GLN A 110 -8.67 -2.28 -3.67
C GLN A 110 -7.63 -1.28 -3.16
N LEU A 111 -6.43 -1.27 -3.74
CA LEU A 111 -5.40 -0.29 -3.42
C LEU A 111 -5.89 1.13 -3.75
N GLU A 112 -6.46 1.35 -4.93
CA GLU A 112 -7.02 2.65 -5.32
C GLU A 112 -8.07 3.15 -4.33
N TYR A 113 -8.97 2.27 -3.85
CA TYR A 113 -9.93 2.62 -2.81
C TYR A 113 -9.22 3.10 -1.52
N MET A 114 -8.21 2.37 -1.06
CA MET A 114 -7.45 2.75 0.14
C MET A 114 -6.71 4.08 -0.03
N LEU A 115 -6.17 4.34 -1.22
CA LEU A 115 -5.50 5.61 -1.56
C LEU A 115 -6.49 6.78 -1.57
N ASN A 116 -7.69 6.59 -2.10
CA ASN A 116 -8.74 7.61 -2.08
C ASN A 116 -9.16 7.97 -0.64
N GLU A 117 -9.28 6.98 0.25
CA GLU A 117 -9.57 7.23 1.67
C GLU A 117 -8.41 7.95 2.36
N ARG A 118 -7.17 7.61 2.03
CA ARG A 118 -5.99 8.31 2.55
C ARG A 118 -5.91 9.75 2.07
N GLU A 119 -6.19 10.02 0.80
CA GLU A 119 -6.22 11.36 0.25
C GLU A 119 -7.29 12.22 0.92
N LYS A 120 -8.52 11.70 1.10
CA LYS A 120 -9.58 12.39 1.86
C LYS A 120 -9.13 12.75 3.27
N PHE A 121 -8.50 11.81 3.98
CA PHE A 121 -7.95 12.07 5.31
C PHE A 121 -6.93 13.22 5.30
N LEU A 122 -5.97 13.20 4.36
CA LEU A 122 -4.95 14.23 4.23
C LEU A 122 -5.54 15.61 3.91
N THR A 123 -6.58 15.67 3.06
CA THR A 123 -7.25 16.93 2.72
C THR A 123 -8.13 17.49 3.84
N THR A 124 -8.62 16.64 4.75
CA THR A 124 -9.44 17.08 5.90
C THR A 124 -8.59 17.60 7.06
N GLN A 125 -7.30 17.29 7.07
CA GLN A 125 -6.32 17.73 8.08
C GLN A 125 -5.69 19.10 7.76
N GLN A 126 -5.93 19.64 6.56
CA GLN A 126 -5.39 20.92 6.06
C GLN A 126 -6.42 22.04 6.18
#